data_AF-A0A1M3CIM2-F1
#
_entry.id   AF-A0A1M3CIM2-F1
#
_cell.length_a   1.000
_cell.length_b   1.000
_cell.length_c   1.000
_cell.angle_alpha   90.00
_cell.angle_beta   90.00
_cell.angle_gamma   90.00
#
_symmetry.space_group_name_H-M   'P 1'
#
loop_
_entity.id
_entity.type
_entity.pdbx_description
1 polymer ?
#
loop_
_entity_poly.entity_id
_entity_poly.type
_entity_poly.pdbx_seq_one_letter_code
_entity_poly.pdbx_strand_id
1 'polypeptide(L)'
;MSKKPLASWRLMPLVALATTTAIWAALPSVANAADAAAGKELFEAKTCGACHTIGGGDLVGPDLKNVTKERSGEWLHSWISAPDAMIAKKDPIAVELLAKYHGMEMPNLGLSSTEVDNILAFLGSGGGGGSAAAAAPALKGDAERGKDLFTGNDRFANGGPPCMACHSTGGLGAFGGGRLGPDLTEVAKRLGGTSGLSAWLAGLPTPTMKAVWSKQPPTPQERADVAAFLAQEGLAVRSASAIWQLAGLTGLGAAVLLLIAGFRWRNRLKFGVRRPMMATPTTGRSTGPYNGGWFTGTYADGWIGRFKGTDGNRPRGRTNAPRRH
;
A
#
# COMPACT_ATOMS: atom_id res chain seq x y z
N MET A 1 -9.08 -101.56 25.44
CA MET A 1 -9.68 -100.20 25.50
C MET A 1 -9.36 -99.65 26.89
N SER A 2 -8.38 -98.75 26.99
CA SER A 2 -8.57 -97.28 27.16
C SER A 2 -9.24 -96.96 28.51
N LYS A 3 -8.73 -96.16 29.44
CA LYS A 3 -7.53 -95.31 29.59
C LYS A 3 -7.37 -95.01 31.09
N LYS A 4 -6.15 -94.59 31.45
CA LYS A 4 -5.61 -94.22 32.77
C LYS A 4 -6.23 -92.95 33.40
N PRO A 5 -5.98 -92.69 34.70
CA PRO A 5 -6.71 -91.72 35.53
C PRO A 5 -6.16 -90.29 35.40
N LEU A 6 -7.02 -89.29 35.62
CA LEU A 6 -6.62 -87.89 35.68
C LEU A 6 -6.20 -87.52 37.11
N ALA A 7 -4.92 -87.21 37.27
CA ALA A 7 -4.29 -86.75 38.48
C ALA A 7 -4.20 -85.22 38.50
N SER A 8 -4.70 -84.66 39.61
CA SER A 8 -4.21 -83.52 40.39
C SER A 8 -3.58 -82.31 39.68
N TRP A 9 -4.30 -81.20 39.83
CA TRP A 9 -3.77 -79.85 40.09
C TRP A 9 -2.46 -79.83 40.90
N ARG A 10 -1.45 -79.12 40.38
CA ARG A 10 -0.44 -78.40 41.16
C ARG A 10 0.01 -77.12 40.42
N LEU A 11 -0.41 -75.99 41.00
CA LEU A 11 0.34 -74.74 41.25
C LEU A 11 1.45 -74.24 40.29
N MET A 12 1.26 -72.97 39.88
CA MET A 12 2.24 -71.88 39.62
C MET A 12 3.09 -71.93 38.31
N PRO A 13 3.63 -70.79 37.81
CA PRO A 13 3.52 -69.39 38.27
C PRO A 13 3.31 -68.30 37.17
N LEU A 14 2.96 -67.12 37.67
CA LEU A 14 3.18 -65.76 37.16
C LEU A 14 4.50 -65.52 36.40
N VAL A 15 4.66 -66.03 35.17
CA VAL A 15 5.83 -65.71 34.31
C VAL A 15 5.42 -65.22 32.92
N ALA A 16 4.14 -65.29 32.56
CA ALA A 16 3.66 -64.91 31.22
C ALA A 16 3.20 -63.44 31.08
N LEU A 17 3.80 -62.51 31.82
CA LEU A 17 3.48 -61.07 31.72
C LEU A 17 4.71 -60.16 31.57
N ALA A 18 5.84 -60.70 31.09
CA ALA A 18 7.08 -59.94 30.91
C ALA A 18 7.68 -60.01 29.49
N THR A 19 7.01 -60.63 28.51
CA THR A 19 7.57 -60.79 27.16
C THR A 19 6.79 -60.09 26.05
N THR A 20 5.65 -59.44 26.33
CA THR A 20 4.91 -58.66 25.32
C THR A 20 5.23 -57.17 25.33
N THR A 21 5.99 -56.65 26.30
CA THR A 21 6.39 -55.23 26.36
C THR A 21 7.70 -54.92 25.61
N ALA A 22 8.39 -55.92 25.08
CA ALA A 22 9.70 -55.74 24.43
C ALA A 22 9.67 -55.68 22.88
N ILE A 23 8.49 -55.70 22.25
CA ILE A 23 8.36 -55.66 20.78
C ILE A 23 7.90 -54.28 20.26
N TRP A 24 7.70 -53.29 21.14
CA TRP A 24 7.26 -51.95 20.77
C TRP A 24 8.37 -50.87 20.82
N ALA A 25 9.63 -51.26 20.68
CA ALA A 25 10.78 -50.35 20.76
C ALA A 25 11.65 -50.29 19.49
N ALA A 26 11.17 -50.81 18.36
CA ALA A 26 11.93 -50.79 17.10
C ALA A 26 11.04 -50.55 15.88
N LEU A 27 10.09 -49.61 15.97
CA LEU A 27 9.69 -48.90 14.76
C LEU A 27 10.87 -47.97 14.43
N PRO A 28 11.52 -48.11 13.27
CA PRO A 28 12.45 -47.07 12.84
C PRO A 28 11.65 -45.77 12.83
N SER A 29 12.07 -44.81 13.66
CA SER A 29 11.64 -43.44 13.49
C SER A 29 11.94 -43.11 12.05
N VAL A 30 10.91 -42.97 11.22
CA VAL A 30 11.03 -42.31 9.93
C VAL A 30 11.37 -40.87 10.27
N ALA A 31 12.67 -40.60 10.50
CA ALA A 31 13.18 -39.27 10.30
C ALA A 31 12.79 -38.95 8.86
N ASN A 32 11.83 -38.04 8.68
CA ASN A 32 11.47 -37.52 7.37
C ASN A 32 12.75 -36.96 6.78
N ALA A 33 13.44 -37.76 5.98
CA ALA A 33 14.61 -37.32 5.26
C ALA A 33 14.13 -36.18 4.36
N ALA A 34 14.81 -35.05 4.44
CA ALA A 34 14.49 -33.89 3.63
C ALA A 34 14.50 -34.29 2.13
N ASP A 35 13.41 -34.01 1.44
CA ASP A 35 13.21 -34.37 0.04
C ASP A 35 13.53 -33.17 -0.86
N ALA A 36 14.62 -33.28 -1.60
CA ALA A 36 15.07 -32.24 -2.53
C ALA A 36 14.08 -32.02 -3.70
N ALA A 37 13.33 -33.04 -4.13
CA ALA A 37 12.32 -32.89 -5.17
C ALA A 37 11.12 -32.09 -4.67
N ALA A 38 10.62 -32.43 -3.48
CA ALA A 38 9.58 -31.63 -2.81
C ALA A 38 10.07 -30.19 -2.52
N GLY A 39 11.34 -30.03 -2.16
CA GLY A 39 11.98 -28.74 -1.97
C GLY A 39 11.99 -27.87 -3.22
N LYS A 40 12.24 -28.46 -4.39
CA LYS A 40 12.18 -27.78 -5.68
C LYS A 40 10.76 -27.29 -5.99
N GLU A 41 9.76 -28.16 -5.79
CA GLU A 41 8.36 -27.80 -6.01
C GLU A 41 7.92 -26.65 -5.09
N LEU A 42 8.31 -26.71 -3.82
CA LEU A 42 8.08 -25.62 -2.86
C LEU A 42 8.76 -24.32 -3.29
N PHE A 43 10.01 -24.40 -3.75
CA PHE A 43 10.77 -23.24 -4.23
C PHE A 43 10.05 -22.52 -5.38
N GLU A 44 9.50 -23.30 -6.32
CA GLU A 44 8.72 -22.78 -7.45
C GLU A 44 7.35 -22.26 -7.01
N ALA A 45 6.61 -23.04 -6.21
CA ALA A 45 5.26 -22.71 -5.75
C ALA A 45 5.22 -21.46 -4.86
N LYS A 46 6.26 -21.26 -4.05
CA LYS A 46 6.45 -20.09 -3.19
C LYS A 46 7.16 -18.94 -3.91
N THR A 47 7.44 -19.09 -5.21
CA THR A 47 8.02 -18.05 -6.07
C THR A 47 9.37 -17.51 -5.56
N CYS A 48 10.19 -18.36 -4.92
CA CYS A 48 11.49 -17.97 -4.39
C CYS A 48 12.41 -17.39 -5.49
N GLY A 49 12.28 -17.94 -6.70
CA GLY A 49 12.99 -17.49 -7.90
C GLY A 49 12.62 -16.08 -8.40
N ALA A 50 11.56 -15.46 -7.87
CA ALA A 50 11.22 -14.08 -8.20
C ALA A 50 12.19 -13.07 -7.56
N CYS A 51 12.81 -13.45 -6.44
CA CYS A 51 13.73 -12.59 -5.71
C CYS A 51 15.17 -13.13 -5.71
N HIS A 52 15.33 -14.45 -5.72
CA HIS A 52 16.61 -15.12 -5.59
C HIS A 52 17.03 -15.82 -6.87
N THR A 53 18.31 -15.73 -7.20
CA THR A 53 18.91 -16.58 -8.23
C THR A 53 19.63 -17.77 -7.58
N ILE A 54 20.06 -18.72 -8.41
CA ILE A 54 20.96 -19.82 -8.01
C ILE A 54 22.12 -19.83 -9.01
N GLY A 55 23.19 -19.13 -8.69
CA GLY A 55 24.39 -18.96 -9.50
C GLY A 55 24.30 -17.86 -10.55
N GLY A 56 23.27 -17.02 -10.47
CA GLY A 56 23.05 -15.88 -11.37
C GLY A 56 23.45 -14.53 -10.78
N GLY A 57 23.97 -14.50 -9.55
CA GLY A 57 24.26 -13.28 -8.81
C GLY A 57 23.05 -12.67 -8.10
N ASP A 58 23.29 -11.56 -7.40
CA ASP A 58 22.26 -10.86 -6.63
C ASP A 58 21.17 -10.27 -7.55
N LEU A 59 19.91 -10.36 -7.11
CA LEU A 59 18.74 -9.81 -7.82
C LEU A 59 17.96 -8.87 -6.90
N VAL A 60 16.77 -9.25 -6.44
CA VAL A 60 16.04 -8.53 -5.39
C VAL A 60 16.59 -8.94 -4.02
N GLY A 61 16.93 -10.22 -3.88
CA GLY A 61 17.65 -10.79 -2.75
C GLY A 61 19.00 -11.39 -3.15
N PRO A 62 19.74 -11.95 -2.19
CA PRO A 62 21.02 -12.61 -2.43
C PRO A 62 20.92 -13.82 -3.37
N ASP A 63 22.01 -14.10 -4.10
CA ASP A 63 22.19 -15.40 -4.75
C ASP A 63 22.22 -16.53 -3.71
N LEU A 64 21.53 -17.64 -3.99
CA LEU A 64 21.43 -18.80 -3.09
C LEU A 64 22.43 -19.92 -3.42
N LYS A 65 23.30 -19.72 -4.42
CA LYS A 65 24.35 -20.69 -4.73
C LYS A 65 25.23 -20.93 -3.50
N ASN A 66 25.34 -22.19 -3.10
CA ASN A 66 26.12 -22.64 -1.93
C ASN A 66 25.66 -22.06 -0.58
N VAL A 67 24.46 -21.47 -0.47
CA VAL A 67 24.00 -20.85 0.78
C VAL A 67 24.04 -21.79 2.00
N THR A 68 23.78 -23.09 1.77
CA THR A 68 23.84 -24.16 2.78
C THR A 68 25.25 -24.51 3.26
N LYS A 69 26.28 -24.07 2.54
CA LYS A 69 27.69 -24.17 2.94
C LYS A 69 28.18 -22.90 3.64
N GLU A 70 27.60 -21.76 3.28
CA GLU A 70 28.00 -20.45 3.80
C GLU A 70 27.35 -20.11 5.15
N ARG A 71 26.16 -20.65 5.44
CA ARG A 71 25.43 -20.41 6.69
C ARG A 71 25.11 -21.71 7.41
N SER A 72 24.99 -21.64 8.72
CA SER A 72 24.55 -22.78 9.52
C SER A 72 23.10 -23.16 9.18
N GLY A 73 22.80 -24.45 9.22
CA GLY A 73 21.45 -24.96 9.00
C GLY A 73 20.44 -24.35 9.98
N GLU A 74 20.81 -24.19 11.25
CA GLU A 74 19.97 -23.57 12.29
C GLU A 74 19.59 -22.12 11.97
N TRP A 75 20.56 -21.33 11.49
CA TRP A 75 20.30 -19.94 11.11
C TRP A 75 19.40 -19.88 9.88
N LEU A 76 19.68 -20.71 8.86
CA LEU A 76 18.85 -20.78 7.66
C LEU A 76 17.41 -21.22 7.98
N HIS A 77 17.26 -22.16 8.91
CA HIS A 77 15.95 -22.63 9.34
C HIS A 77 15.14 -21.51 10.00
N SER A 78 15.78 -20.78 10.90
CA SER A 78 15.19 -19.61 11.58
C SER A 78 14.83 -18.50 10.59
N TRP A 79 15.73 -18.21 9.65
CA TRP A 79 15.58 -17.13 8.67
C TRP A 79 14.45 -17.41 7.69
N ILE A 80 14.38 -18.63 7.15
CA ILE A 80 13.35 -19.00 6.16
C ILE A 80 11.97 -19.12 6.83
N SER A 81 11.91 -19.56 8.08
CA SER A 81 10.64 -19.73 8.82
C SER A 81 10.08 -18.41 9.35
N ALA A 82 10.94 -17.51 9.84
CA ALA A 82 10.51 -16.28 10.52
C ALA A 82 11.51 -15.11 10.31
N PRO A 83 11.67 -14.63 9.07
CA PRO A 83 12.62 -13.55 8.76
C PRO A 83 12.27 -12.24 9.49
N ASP A 84 10.99 -11.95 9.61
CA ASP A 84 10.43 -10.80 10.33
C ASP A 84 10.83 -10.81 11.81
N ALA A 85 10.77 -11.98 12.47
CA ALA A 85 11.18 -12.12 13.86
C ALA A 85 12.69 -11.93 14.04
N MET A 86 13.51 -12.37 13.08
CA MET A 86 14.97 -12.18 13.13
C MET A 86 15.36 -10.70 12.94
N ILE A 87 14.70 -9.99 12.02
CA ILE A 87 14.88 -8.55 11.83
C ILE A 87 14.43 -7.79 13.09
N ALA A 88 13.28 -8.12 13.65
CA ALA A 88 12.77 -7.48 14.88
C ALA A 88 13.71 -7.70 16.08
N LYS A 89 14.33 -8.87 16.18
CA LYS A 89 15.37 -9.19 17.17
C LYS A 89 16.73 -8.53 16.89
N LYS A 90 16.87 -7.84 15.76
CA LYS A 90 18.13 -7.24 15.29
C LYS A 90 19.26 -8.26 15.19
N ASP A 91 18.97 -9.45 14.64
CA ASP A 91 20.02 -10.39 14.27
C ASP A 91 21.06 -9.69 13.37
N PRO A 92 22.37 -9.74 13.69
CA PRO A 92 23.37 -8.96 12.98
C PRO A 92 23.41 -9.25 11.48
N ILE A 93 23.26 -10.51 11.08
CA ILE A 93 23.28 -10.93 9.68
C ILE A 93 22.01 -10.46 8.98
N ALA A 94 20.85 -10.63 9.62
CA ALA A 94 19.57 -10.15 9.07
C ALA A 94 19.58 -8.63 8.81
N VAL A 95 20.08 -7.84 9.76
CA VAL A 95 20.14 -6.37 9.62
C VAL A 95 21.16 -5.95 8.55
N GLU A 96 22.30 -6.63 8.46
CA GLU A 96 23.28 -6.39 7.39
C GLU A 96 22.69 -6.68 6.02
N LEU A 97 22.02 -7.83 5.84
CA LEU A 97 21.35 -8.19 4.60
C LEU A 97 20.27 -7.17 4.26
N LEU A 98 19.45 -6.76 5.23
CA LEU A 98 18.41 -5.76 5.01
C LEU A 98 18.99 -4.43 4.49
N ALA A 99 20.12 -3.99 5.05
CA ALA A 99 20.82 -2.79 4.57
C ALA A 99 21.40 -2.98 3.17
N LYS A 100 22.03 -4.14 2.90
CA LYS A 100 22.63 -4.47 1.60
C LYS A 100 21.58 -4.49 0.47
N TYR A 101 20.39 -5.02 0.74
CA TYR A 101 19.30 -5.15 -0.22
C TYR A 101 18.25 -4.03 -0.09
N HIS A 102 18.69 -2.80 0.19
CA HIS A 102 17.88 -1.57 0.14
C HIS A 102 16.60 -1.57 1.00
N GLY A 103 16.61 -2.28 2.13
CA GLY A 103 15.45 -2.39 3.01
C GLY A 103 14.39 -3.36 2.50
N MET A 104 14.70 -4.21 1.51
CA MET A 104 13.80 -5.25 1.05
C MET A 104 13.77 -6.40 2.06
N GLU A 105 12.68 -6.50 2.79
CA GLU A 105 12.44 -7.59 3.74
C GLU A 105 12.02 -8.85 3.00
N MET A 106 12.62 -9.99 3.37
CA MET A 106 12.14 -11.30 2.93
C MET A 106 10.79 -11.57 3.62
N PRO A 107 9.69 -11.77 2.87
CA PRO A 107 8.39 -11.98 3.47
C PRO A 107 8.32 -13.31 4.21
N ASN A 108 7.53 -13.38 5.26
CA ASN A 108 7.21 -14.64 5.92
C ASN A 108 6.24 -15.44 5.03
N LEU A 109 6.69 -16.57 4.50
CA LEU A 109 5.96 -17.43 3.56
C LEU A 109 5.13 -18.53 4.26
N GLY A 110 5.11 -18.52 5.60
CA GLY A 110 4.35 -19.47 6.43
C GLY A 110 4.81 -20.91 6.25
N LEU A 111 6.11 -21.14 6.12
CA LEU A 111 6.68 -22.47 5.90
C LEU A 111 6.80 -23.23 7.22
N SER A 112 6.41 -24.49 7.21
CA SER A 112 6.64 -25.45 8.28
C SER A 112 8.10 -25.92 8.30
N SER A 113 8.56 -26.45 9.44
CA SER A 113 9.92 -26.99 9.57
C SER A 113 10.29 -27.96 8.45
N THR A 114 9.39 -28.90 8.13
CA THR A 114 9.62 -29.90 7.10
C THR A 114 9.70 -29.29 5.69
N GLU A 115 8.90 -28.27 5.39
CA GLU A 115 9.01 -27.54 4.12
C GLU A 115 10.36 -26.82 4.01
N VAL A 116 10.84 -26.23 5.11
CA VAL A 116 12.17 -25.59 5.14
C VAL A 116 13.27 -26.62 4.95
N ASP A 117 13.19 -27.77 5.61
CA ASP A 117 14.16 -28.86 5.46
C ASP A 117 14.24 -29.32 3.99
N ASN A 118 13.09 -29.52 3.34
CA ASN A 118 13.00 -29.89 1.93
C ASN A 118 13.65 -28.82 1.02
N ILE A 119 13.38 -27.53 1.26
CA ILE A 119 13.99 -26.41 0.51
C ILE A 119 15.52 -26.41 0.71
N LEU A 120 16.01 -26.62 1.93
CA LEU A 120 17.44 -26.67 2.21
C LEU A 120 18.11 -27.89 1.57
N ALA A 121 17.43 -29.03 1.49
CA ALA A 121 17.92 -30.19 0.75
C ALA A 121 18.05 -29.90 -0.75
N PHE A 122 17.05 -29.23 -1.34
CA PHE A 122 17.12 -28.79 -2.74
C PHE A 122 18.29 -27.82 -3.00
N LEU A 123 18.47 -26.81 -2.15
CA LEU A 123 19.59 -25.86 -2.28
C LEU A 123 20.95 -26.55 -2.04
N GLY A 124 21.00 -27.49 -1.09
CA GLY A 124 22.18 -28.30 -0.78
C GLY A 124 22.60 -29.25 -1.89
N SER A 125 21.65 -29.76 -2.69
CA SER A 125 21.95 -30.59 -3.87
C SER A 125 22.40 -29.78 -5.09
N GLY A 126 22.73 -28.49 -4.91
CA GLY A 126 23.16 -27.60 -5.99
C GLY A 126 22.01 -26.88 -6.70
N GLY A 127 20.80 -26.89 -6.13
CA GLY A 127 19.67 -26.07 -6.56
C GLY A 127 19.22 -26.31 -8.01
N GLY A 128 19.52 -27.49 -8.57
CA GLY A 128 19.18 -27.86 -9.94
C GLY A 128 19.66 -26.82 -10.96
N GLY A 129 20.98 -26.75 -11.19
CA GLY A 129 21.64 -26.05 -12.29
C GLY A 129 20.79 -25.04 -13.06
N GLY A 130 20.73 -23.81 -12.55
CA GLY A 130 20.02 -22.70 -13.19
C GLY A 130 18.52 -22.90 -13.24
N SER A 131 17.80 -22.32 -12.27
CA SER A 131 16.38 -22.03 -12.46
C SER A 131 16.22 -21.34 -13.82
N ALA A 132 15.44 -21.93 -14.73
CA ALA A 132 15.20 -21.40 -16.07
C ALA A 132 14.58 -19.99 -16.06
N ALA A 133 14.10 -19.52 -14.90
CA ALA A 133 13.68 -18.15 -14.68
C ALA A 133 14.86 -17.15 -14.65
N ALA A 134 16.08 -17.60 -14.36
CA ALA A 134 17.28 -16.75 -14.24
C ALA A 134 17.98 -16.46 -15.58
N ALA A 135 17.50 -16.99 -16.71
CA ALA A 135 18.18 -16.84 -18.01
C ALA A 135 17.28 -16.32 -19.14
N ALA A 136 16.07 -15.81 -18.85
CA ALA A 136 15.37 -15.01 -19.85
C ALA A 136 16.17 -13.70 -20.04
N PRO A 137 16.68 -13.39 -21.25
CA PRO A 137 17.42 -12.16 -21.47
C PRO A 137 16.54 -10.98 -21.05
N ALA A 138 17.14 -10.05 -20.32
CA ALA A 138 16.47 -8.82 -19.91
C ALA A 138 15.97 -8.11 -21.18
N LEU A 139 14.66 -8.20 -21.43
CA LEU A 139 14.04 -7.53 -22.55
C LEU A 139 14.24 -6.02 -22.37
N LYS A 140 14.61 -5.34 -23.45
CA LYS A 140 14.69 -3.88 -23.43
C LYS A 140 13.26 -3.34 -23.37
N GLY A 141 12.92 -2.70 -22.26
CA GLY A 141 11.63 -2.05 -22.08
C GLY A 141 11.53 -0.72 -22.82
N ASP A 142 10.32 -0.39 -23.27
CA ASP A 142 9.92 0.94 -23.75
C ASP A 142 9.17 1.67 -22.63
N ALA A 143 9.75 2.77 -22.15
CA ALA A 143 9.20 3.50 -21.02
C ALA A 143 7.92 4.29 -21.33
N GLU A 144 7.71 4.73 -22.58
CA GLU A 144 6.44 5.40 -22.93
C GLU A 144 5.30 4.38 -22.96
N ARG A 145 5.54 3.22 -23.60
CA ARG A 145 4.57 2.12 -23.57
C ARG A 145 4.33 1.61 -22.14
N GLY A 146 5.37 1.55 -21.31
CA GLY A 146 5.27 1.21 -19.89
C GLY A 146 4.39 2.18 -19.10
N LYS A 147 4.50 3.48 -19.39
CA LYS A 147 3.66 4.53 -18.80
C LYS A 147 2.21 4.38 -19.24
N ASP A 148 1.95 4.09 -20.51
CA ASP A 148 0.58 3.91 -21.02
C ASP A 148 -0.11 2.68 -20.42
N LEU A 149 0.63 1.58 -20.23
CA LEU A 149 0.15 0.41 -19.48
C LEU A 149 -0.09 0.74 -17.99
N PHE A 150 0.79 1.53 -17.39
CA PHE A 150 0.69 1.93 -15.98
C PHE A 150 -0.56 2.79 -15.74
N THR A 151 -0.78 3.81 -16.58
CA THR A 151 -1.91 4.77 -16.47
C THR A 151 -3.23 4.18 -16.96
N GLY A 152 -3.18 3.12 -17.78
CA GLY A 152 -4.35 2.52 -18.42
C GLY A 152 -4.78 3.21 -19.71
N ASN A 153 -3.89 3.99 -20.33
CA ASN A 153 -4.07 4.44 -21.71
C ASN A 153 -4.04 3.24 -22.67
N ASP A 154 -3.16 2.27 -22.38
CA ASP A 154 -3.10 0.98 -23.04
C ASP A 154 -3.58 -0.13 -22.09
N ARG A 155 -4.07 -1.22 -22.70
CA ARG A 155 -4.49 -2.42 -21.97
C ARG A 155 -3.40 -3.47 -22.00
N PHE A 156 -3.22 -4.16 -20.88
CA PHE A 156 -2.43 -5.39 -20.85
C PHE A 156 -3.05 -6.46 -21.76
N ALA A 157 -2.21 -7.20 -22.48
CA ALA A 157 -2.62 -8.22 -23.44
C ALA A 157 -3.50 -9.31 -22.79
N ASN A 158 -3.20 -9.67 -21.54
CA ASN A 158 -3.96 -10.66 -20.78
C ASN A 158 -5.15 -10.07 -20.01
N GLY A 159 -5.46 -8.78 -20.21
CA GLY A 159 -6.64 -8.12 -19.65
C GLY A 159 -6.50 -7.61 -18.21
N GLY A 160 -5.29 -7.60 -17.66
CA GLY A 160 -5.02 -7.08 -16.31
C GLY A 160 -5.36 -5.59 -16.15
N PRO A 161 -5.68 -5.13 -14.93
CA PRO A 161 -6.02 -3.74 -14.66
C PRO A 161 -4.77 -2.83 -14.77
N PRO A 162 -4.93 -1.51 -15.02
CA PRO A 162 -3.79 -0.60 -14.98
C PRO A 162 -3.25 -0.47 -13.56
N CYS A 163 -1.92 -0.38 -13.45
CA CYS A 163 -1.23 -0.27 -12.16
C CYS A 163 -1.69 0.95 -11.34
N MET A 164 -1.96 2.07 -12.04
CA MET A 164 -2.44 3.33 -11.47
C MET A 164 -3.77 3.19 -10.74
N ALA A 165 -4.59 2.16 -11.03
CA ALA A 165 -5.85 1.96 -10.30
C ALA A 165 -5.61 1.76 -8.78
N CYS A 166 -4.46 1.19 -8.42
CA CYS A 166 -4.11 0.92 -7.03
C CYS A 166 -2.90 1.72 -6.56
N HIS A 167 -1.92 1.99 -7.42
CA HIS A 167 -0.64 2.58 -7.05
C HIS A 167 -0.51 4.04 -7.49
N SER A 168 0.26 4.80 -6.71
CA SER A 168 0.74 6.12 -7.10
C SER A 168 2.17 6.08 -7.57
N THR A 169 2.55 7.01 -8.44
CA THR A 169 3.96 7.30 -8.75
C THR A 169 4.15 8.81 -8.81
N GLY A 170 5.36 9.25 -8.46
CA GLY A 170 5.84 10.58 -8.77
C GLY A 170 5.72 10.87 -10.27
N GLY A 171 5.67 12.16 -10.62
CA GLY A 171 5.68 12.60 -12.02
C GLY A 171 4.31 12.64 -12.72
N LEU A 172 3.32 11.84 -12.31
CA LEU A 172 2.01 11.74 -12.98
C LEU A 172 0.98 12.83 -12.61
N GLY A 173 1.42 13.94 -12.02
CA GLY A 173 0.59 15.13 -11.76
C GLY A 173 -0.35 15.02 -10.55
N ALA A 174 -1.17 16.05 -10.32
CA ALA A 174 -1.89 16.28 -9.06
C ALA A 174 -2.94 15.20 -8.68
N PHE A 175 -3.26 14.28 -9.59
CA PHE A 175 -4.20 13.18 -9.35
C PHE A 175 -3.54 11.80 -9.26
N GLY A 176 -2.20 11.74 -9.40
CA GLY A 176 -1.25 10.83 -8.73
C GLY A 176 -1.43 9.31 -8.73
N GLY A 177 -2.55 8.76 -9.16
CA GLY A 177 -2.89 7.34 -9.07
C GLY A 177 -3.62 6.93 -7.78
N GLY A 178 -3.85 5.62 -7.67
CA GLY A 178 -4.55 4.99 -6.56
C GLY A 178 -3.72 5.03 -5.28
N ARG A 179 -4.40 5.02 -4.13
CA ARG A 179 -3.76 4.99 -2.79
C ARG A 179 -3.99 3.67 -2.05
N LEU A 180 -4.50 2.66 -2.76
CA LEU A 180 -4.75 1.34 -2.19
C LEU A 180 -3.44 0.55 -2.05
N GLY A 181 -2.54 0.72 -3.02
CA GLY A 181 -1.19 0.19 -3.01
C GLY A 181 -0.16 1.24 -2.57
N PRO A 182 1.08 0.82 -2.27
CA PRO A 182 2.17 1.72 -1.96
C PRO A 182 2.55 2.61 -3.15
N ASP A 183 3.18 3.74 -2.84
CA ASP A 183 3.81 4.60 -3.84
C ASP A 183 5.02 3.92 -4.48
N LEU A 184 5.07 3.93 -5.81
CA LEU A 184 6.04 3.22 -6.61
C LEU A 184 7.17 4.12 -7.16
N THR A 185 7.26 5.38 -6.74
CA THR A 185 8.27 6.34 -7.28
C THR A 185 9.69 5.80 -7.24
N GLU A 186 10.06 5.13 -6.14
CA GLU A 186 11.41 4.61 -5.91
C GLU A 186 11.50 3.09 -6.03
N VAL A 187 10.47 2.45 -6.60
CA VAL A 187 10.35 0.97 -6.56
C VAL A 187 11.46 0.29 -7.34
N ALA A 188 11.86 0.84 -8.49
CA ALA A 188 12.96 0.30 -9.28
C ALA A 188 14.26 0.31 -8.47
N LYS A 189 14.57 1.40 -7.76
CA LYS A 189 15.75 1.49 -6.90
C LYS A 189 15.71 0.47 -5.76
N ARG A 190 14.56 0.32 -5.10
CA ARG A 190 14.40 -0.64 -3.99
C ARG A 190 14.56 -2.09 -4.44
N LEU A 191 14.11 -2.42 -5.66
CA LEU A 191 14.16 -3.77 -6.20
C LEU A 191 15.43 -4.07 -7.02
N GLY A 192 16.49 -3.27 -6.93
CA GLY A 192 17.74 -3.55 -7.65
C GLY A 192 17.70 -3.24 -9.15
N GLY A 193 16.85 -2.29 -9.56
CA GLY A 193 16.73 -1.79 -10.92
C GLY A 193 15.59 -2.41 -11.73
N THR A 194 15.65 -2.25 -13.04
CA THR A 194 14.63 -2.75 -13.99
C THR A 194 14.54 -4.27 -13.99
N SER A 195 15.66 -4.97 -13.81
CA SER A 195 15.73 -6.43 -13.78
C SER A 195 14.98 -7.01 -12.58
N GLY A 196 15.29 -6.56 -11.37
CA GLY A 196 14.62 -7.05 -10.16
C GLY A 196 13.16 -6.61 -10.09
N LEU A 197 12.80 -5.42 -10.58
CA LEU A 197 11.40 -5.01 -10.72
C LEU A 197 10.63 -5.90 -11.71
N SER A 198 11.21 -6.22 -12.87
CA SER A 198 10.59 -7.13 -13.84
C SER A 198 10.42 -8.55 -13.28
N ALA A 199 11.39 -9.03 -12.49
CA ALA A 199 11.30 -10.31 -11.79
C ALA A 199 10.22 -10.31 -10.69
N TRP A 200 10.12 -9.22 -9.92
CA TRP A 200 9.07 -9.04 -8.92
C TRP A 200 7.67 -9.05 -9.56
N LEU A 201 7.50 -8.38 -10.70
CA LEU A 201 6.26 -8.40 -11.49
C LEU A 201 5.95 -9.78 -12.09
N ALA A 202 6.97 -10.62 -12.31
CA ALA A 202 6.77 -11.99 -12.78
C ALA A 202 6.27 -12.90 -11.64
N GLY A 203 6.82 -12.74 -10.43
CA GLY A 203 6.48 -13.55 -9.26
C GLY A 203 5.18 -13.14 -8.56
N LEU A 204 4.81 -11.85 -8.62
CA LEU A 204 3.66 -11.27 -7.91
C LEU A 204 3.59 -11.73 -6.44
N PRO A 205 4.65 -11.50 -5.63
CA PRO A 205 4.83 -12.19 -4.36
C PRO A 205 3.85 -11.77 -3.25
N THR A 206 3.10 -10.68 -3.44
CA THR A 206 2.14 -10.21 -2.43
C THR A 206 0.76 -10.86 -2.62
N PRO A 207 0.03 -11.20 -1.53
CA PRO A 207 -1.29 -11.81 -1.63
C PRO A 207 -2.28 -11.00 -2.49
N THR A 208 -2.27 -9.68 -2.34
CA THR A 208 -3.15 -8.78 -3.08
C THR A 208 -2.83 -8.77 -4.57
N MET A 209 -1.55 -8.64 -4.95
CA MET A 209 -1.17 -8.63 -6.37
C MET A 209 -1.40 -10.01 -7.00
N LYS A 210 -1.08 -11.09 -6.30
CA LYS A 210 -1.31 -12.47 -6.76
C LYS A 210 -2.80 -12.72 -7.02
N ALA A 211 -3.69 -12.29 -6.12
CA ALA A 211 -5.13 -12.45 -6.28
C ALA A 211 -5.66 -11.75 -7.54
N VAL A 212 -5.13 -10.57 -7.86
CA VAL A 212 -5.58 -9.77 -9.02
C VAL A 212 -4.97 -10.27 -10.33
N TRP A 213 -3.68 -10.62 -10.34
CA TRP A 213 -2.93 -10.84 -11.58
C TRP A 213 -2.64 -12.30 -11.93
N SER A 214 -2.85 -13.25 -11.02
CA SER A 214 -2.57 -14.67 -11.28
C SER A 214 -3.30 -15.24 -12.50
N LYS A 215 -4.51 -14.75 -12.80
CA LYS A 215 -5.30 -15.15 -13.98
C LYS A 215 -4.96 -14.37 -15.24
N GLN A 216 -4.34 -13.20 -15.10
CA GLN A 216 -4.13 -12.22 -16.16
C GLN A 216 -2.71 -11.63 -16.07
N PRO A 217 -1.64 -12.44 -16.04
CA PRO A 217 -0.31 -11.95 -15.73
C PRO A 217 0.21 -11.02 -16.84
N PRO A 218 1.01 -9.99 -16.52
CA PRO A 218 1.64 -9.18 -17.55
C PRO A 218 2.66 -10.04 -18.33
N THR A 219 2.71 -9.86 -19.65
CA THR A 219 3.67 -10.55 -20.51
C THR A 219 5.11 -10.12 -20.19
N PRO A 220 6.14 -10.92 -20.57
CA PRO A 220 7.53 -10.55 -20.32
C PRO A 220 7.92 -9.16 -20.86
N GLN A 221 7.44 -8.79 -22.04
CA GLN A 221 7.72 -7.47 -22.61
C GLN A 221 7.01 -6.36 -21.82
N GLU A 222 5.71 -6.51 -21.52
CA GLU A 222 4.97 -5.51 -20.73
C GLU A 222 5.60 -5.26 -19.35
N ARG A 223 6.12 -6.31 -18.70
CA ARG A 223 6.88 -6.15 -17.45
C ARG A 223 8.14 -5.33 -17.65
N ALA A 224 8.88 -5.58 -18.73
CA ALA A 224 10.08 -4.81 -19.06
C ALA A 224 9.75 -3.34 -19.36
N ASP A 225 8.65 -3.05 -20.06
CA ASP A 225 8.21 -1.69 -20.37
C ASP A 225 7.80 -0.92 -19.12
N VAL A 226 6.95 -1.52 -18.27
CA VAL A 226 6.54 -0.92 -16.99
C VAL A 226 7.76 -0.74 -16.07
N ALA A 227 8.69 -1.69 -16.06
CA ALA A 227 9.92 -1.55 -15.30
C ALA A 227 10.80 -0.41 -15.83
N ALA A 228 10.91 -0.25 -17.16
CA ALA A 228 11.64 0.85 -17.78
C ALA A 228 11.03 2.21 -17.44
N PHE A 229 9.70 2.32 -17.41
CA PHE A 229 8.99 3.52 -16.96
C PHE A 229 9.29 3.86 -15.50
N LEU A 230 9.11 2.90 -14.59
CA LEU A 230 9.31 3.12 -13.15
C LEU A 230 10.77 3.33 -12.74
N ALA A 231 11.72 2.99 -13.62
CA ALA A 231 13.14 3.26 -13.43
C ALA A 231 13.58 4.65 -13.93
N GLN A 232 12.69 5.43 -14.56
CA GLN A 232 13.03 6.79 -14.96
C GLN A 232 13.17 7.69 -13.72
N GLU A 233 14.36 8.26 -13.51
CA GLU A 233 14.67 9.19 -12.42
C GLU A 233 13.79 10.46 -12.43
N GLY A 234 13.15 10.77 -13.56
CA GLY A 234 12.28 11.93 -13.77
C GLY A 234 10.93 11.89 -13.06
N LEU A 235 10.56 10.78 -12.41
CA LEU A 235 9.33 10.71 -11.62
C LEU A 235 9.44 11.51 -10.30
N ALA A 236 10.65 11.71 -9.77
CA ALA A 236 10.81 12.15 -8.39
C ALA A 236 10.69 13.66 -8.12
N VAL A 237 10.88 14.57 -9.11
CA VAL A 237 10.87 16.01 -8.80
C VAL A 237 10.37 16.83 -10.00
N ARG A 238 9.20 17.47 -9.87
CA ARG A 238 8.90 18.61 -10.76
C ARG A 238 9.94 19.68 -10.49
N SER A 239 10.69 20.08 -11.52
CA SER A 239 11.68 21.14 -11.38
C SER A 239 11.03 22.37 -10.74
N ALA A 240 11.76 23.09 -9.89
CA ALA A 240 11.27 24.34 -9.29
C ALA A 240 10.75 25.30 -10.38
N SER A 241 11.35 25.27 -11.57
CA SER A 241 10.89 26.02 -12.75
C SER A 241 9.47 25.63 -13.21
N ALA A 242 9.09 24.35 -13.20
CA ALA A 242 7.75 23.91 -13.56
C ALA A 242 6.70 24.38 -12.53
N ILE A 243 7.07 24.42 -11.25
CA ILE A 243 6.22 24.96 -10.18
C ILE A 243 6.00 26.46 -10.37
N TRP A 244 7.08 27.23 -10.63
CA TRP A 244 6.99 28.67 -10.88
C TRP A 244 6.23 29.01 -12.17
N GLN A 245 6.34 28.21 -13.21
CA GLN A 245 5.55 28.38 -14.45
C GLN A 245 4.06 28.18 -14.20
N LEU A 246 3.68 27.11 -13.47
CA LEU A 246 2.28 26.86 -13.12
C LEU A 246 1.73 27.96 -12.19
N ALA A 247 2.51 28.39 -11.19
CA ALA A 247 2.14 29.49 -10.33
C ALA A 247 1.98 30.81 -11.12
N GLY A 248 2.89 31.07 -12.06
CA GLY A 248 2.84 32.22 -12.97
C GLY A 248 1.60 32.22 -13.86
N LEU A 249 1.27 31.08 -14.48
CA LEU A 249 0.05 30.92 -15.29
C LEU A 249 -1.22 31.11 -14.45
N THR A 250 -1.24 30.57 -13.22
CA THR A 250 -2.37 30.71 -12.30
C THR A 250 -2.53 32.17 -11.86
N GLY A 251 -1.43 32.84 -11.52
CA GLY A 251 -1.40 34.26 -11.15
C GLY A 251 -1.85 35.17 -12.29
N LEU A 252 -1.40 34.90 -13.52
CA LEU A 252 -1.78 35.65 -14.71
C LEU A 252 -3.25 35.43 -15.04
N GLY A 253 -3.76 34.19 -14.96
CA GLY A 253 -5.17 33.88 -15.10
C GLY A 253 -6.05 34.60 -14.07
N ALA A 254 -5.64 34.59 -12.79
CA ALA A 254 -6.33 35.33 -11.73
C ALA A 254 -6.32 36.85 -11.98
N ALA A 255 -5.19 37.40 -12.42
CA ALA A 255 -5.09 38.82 -12.76
C ALA A 255 -6.00 39.20 -13.93
N VAL A 256 -6.06 38.39 -14.99
CA VAL A 256 -6.96 38.59 -16.13
C VAL A 256 -8.42 38.53 -15.68
N LEU A 257 -8.80 37.56 -14.85
CA LEU A 257 -10.16 37.46 -14.31
C LEU A 257 -10.53 38.66 -13.45
N LEU A 258 -9.61 39.14 -12.61
CA LEU A 258 -9.81 40.34 -11.80
C LEU A 258 -9.91 41.61 -12.64
N LEU A 259 -9.13 41.73 -13.73
CA LEU A 259 -9.22 42.84 -14.67
C LEU A 259 -10.54 42.83 -15.43
N ILE A 260 -11.01 41.66 -15.89
CA ILE A 260 -12.31 41.52 -16.55
C ILE A 260 -13.43 41.86 -15.56
N ALA A 261 -13.38 41.32 -14.33
CA ALA A 261 -14.35 41.61 -13.28
C ALA A 261 -14.37 43.12 -12.97
N GLY A 262 -13.20 43.73 -12.74
CA GLY A 262 -13.04 45.15 -12.50
C GLY A 262 -13.57 46.01 -13.65
N PHE A 263 -13.25 45.66 -14.89
CA PHE A 263 -13.72 46.38 -16.07
C PHE A 263 -15.25 46.26 -16.24
N ARG A 264 -15.83 45.07 -16.02
CA ARG A 264 -17.27 44.85 -16.06
C ARG A 264 -17.99 45.59 -14.92
N TRP A 265 -17.39 45.65 -13.73
CA TRP A 265 -17.97 46.31 -12.56
C TRP A 265 -17.65 47.82 -12.47
N ARG A 266 -16.77 48.36 -13.32
CA ARG A 266 -16.29 49.77 -13.24
C ARG A 266 -17.42 50.81 -13.33
N ASN A 267 -18.49 50.47 -14.03
CA ASN A 267 -19.66 51.34 -14.19
C ASN A 267 -20.79 51.02 -13.21
N ARG A 268 -20.71 49.88 -12.51
CA ARG A 268 -21.74 49.40 -11.57
C ARG A 268 -21.82 50.24 -10.29
N LEU A 269 -20.71 50.86 -9.89
CA LEU A 269 -20.65 51.78 -8.75
C LEU A 269 -20.88 53.26 -9.14
N LYS A 270 -20.67 53.63 -10.42
CA LYS A 270 -20.85 55.02 -10.90
C LYS A 270 -22.32 55.45 -10.98
N PHE A 271 -23.22 54.50 -11.28
CA PHE A 271 -24.67 54.69 -11.33
C PHE A 271 -25.39 54.10 -10.10
N GLY A 272 -24.64 53.85 -9.01
CA GLY A 272 -25.23 53.35 -7.78
C GLY A 272 -26.18 54.37 -7.16
N VAL A 273 -27.34 53.88 -6.70
CA VAL A 273 -28.42 54.63 -6.02
C VAL A 273 -27.94 55.48 -4.81
N ARG A 274 -26.69 55.27 -4.34
CA ARG A 274 -26.08 55.99 -3.21
C ARG A 274 -25.67 57.44 -3.52
N ARG A 275 -25.44 57.81 -4.78
CA ARG A 275 -25.03 59.19 -5.12
C ARG A 275 -26.09 60.26 -4.78
N PRO A 276 -27.39 60.09 -5.12
CA PRO A 276 -28.41 61.05 -4.71
C PRO A 276 -28.64 61.13 -3.19
N MET A 277 -28.27 60.11 -2.40
CA MET A 277 -28.40 60.15 -0.93
C MET A 277 -27.32 60.99 -0.24
N MET A 278 -26.16 61.21 -0.87
CA MET A 278 -25.05 62.01 -0.30
C MET A 278 -24.95 63.41 -0.91
N ALA A 279 -25.79 63.74 -1.89
CA ALA A 279 -25.72 64.99 -2.64
C ALA A 279 -26.65 66.09 -2.12
N THR A 280 -27.36 65.90 -1.01
CA THR A 280 -28.23 66.94 -0.43
C THR A 280 -27.52 67.61 0.75
N PRO A 281 -27.09 68.88 0.63
CA PRO A 281 -26.65 69.67 1.78
C PRO A 281 -27.86 69.97 2.65
N THR A 282 -27.90 69.45 3.87
CA THR A 282 -28.87 69.86 4.89
C THR A 282 -28.47 71.25 5.42
N THR A 283 -28.77 72.31 4.67
CA THR A 283 -28.67 73.69 5.17
C THR A 283 -30.06 74.31 5.20
N GLY A 284 -30.95 73.73 6.02
CA GLY A 284 -32.20 74.35 6.46
C GLY A 284 -32.07 74.70 7.94
N ARG A 285 -31.96 75.98 8.26
CA ARG A 285 -31.93 76.49 9.64
C ARG A 285 -33.34 76.30 10.24
N SER A 286 -33.50 75.37 11.18
CA SER A 286 -34.74 75.13 11.93
C SER A 286 -34.54 75.52 13.40
N THR A 287 -35.45 76.35 13.94
CA THR A 287 -35.42 76.88 15.32
C THR A 287 -36.36 76.14 16.27
N GLY A 288 -36.69 74.87 16.01
CA GLY A 288 -37.58 74.06 16.85
C GLY A 288 -36.86 73.07 17.80
N PRO A 289 -37.51 72.59 18.89
CA PRO A 289 -36.88 71.83 19.97
C PRO A 289 -36.56 70.36 19.63
N TYR A 290 -36.90 69.88 18.43
CA TYR A 290 -36.60 68.52 17.97
C TYR A 290 -35.42 68.55 16.99
N ASN A 291 -34.23 68.73 17.54
CA ASN A 291 -32.98 68.71 16.80
C ASN A 291 -32.50 67.27 16.59
N GLY A 292 -32.21 66.89 15.34
CA GLY A 292 -31.35 65.75 15.03
C GLY A 292 -32.04 64.46 14.53
N GLY A 293 -32.87 64.56 13.48
CA GLY A 293 -33.36 63.38 12.74
C GLY A 293 -32.90 63.41 11.28
N TRP A 294 -32.45 62.26 10.75
CA TRP A 294 -31.95 62.05 9.37
C TRP A 294 -32.99 62.31 8.26
N PHE A 295 -34.18 62.80 8.60
CA PHE A 295 -35.29 63.05 7.68
C PHE A 295 -35.92 64.40 8.01
N THR A 296 -35.46 65.47 7.37
CA THR A 296 -36.12 66.77 7.40
C THR A 296 -37.06 66.89 6.20
N GLY A 297 -38.34 66.58 6.41
CA GLY A 297 -39.41 66.78 5.45
C GLY A 297 -40.76 66.73 6.18
N THR A 298 -41.73 67.52 5.72
CA THR A 298 -43.11 67.45 6.20
C THR A 298 -43.69 66.09 5.81
N TYR A 299 -43.93 65.22 6.78
CA TYR A 299 -44.65 63.98 6.55
C TYR A 299 -46.06 64.33 6.05
N ALA A 300 -46.53 63.65 5.01
CA ALA A 300 -47.91 63.76 4.56
C ALA A 300 -48.85 63.30 5.69
N ASP A 301 -49.98 63.98 5.84
CA ASP A 301 -50.99 63.67 6.85
C ASP A 301 -51.41 62.19 6.75
N GLY A 302 -51.14 61.42 7.81
CA GLY A 302 -51.50 60.00 7.90
C GLY A 302 -50.36 59.03 8.27
N TRP A 303 -49.10 59.49 8.37
CA TRP A 303 -48.00 58.63 8.81
C TRP A 303 -47.95 58.49 10.34
N ILE A 304 -48.55 57.42 10.88
CA ILE A 304 -48.47 57.07 12.31
C ILE A 304 -47.26 56.15 12.51
N GLY A 305 -46.16 56.70 13.03
CA GLY A 305 -44.98 55.94 13.46
C GLY A 305 -45.33 54.97 14.59
N ARG A 306 -45.31 53.66 14.29
CA ARG A 306 -45.59 52.59 15.25
C ARG A 306 -44.37 52.30 16.13
N PHE A 307 -44.11 53.15 17.11
CA PHE A 307 -43.22 52.82 18.23
C PHE A 307 -43.95 53.13 19.54
N LYS A 308 -44.76 52.18 20.00
CA LYS A 308 -45.25 52.15 21.39
C LYS A 308 -44.15 51.52 22.24
N GLY A 309 -43.51 52.34 23.08
CA GLY A 309 -42.73 51.86 24.20
C GLY A 309 -43.63 51.07 25.17
N THR A 310 -43.11 49.96 25.69
CA THR A 310 -43.74 49.21 26.78
C THR A 310 -42.74 49.11 27.91
N ASP A 311 -42.72 50.15 28.74
CA ASP A 311 -42.00 50.15 30.00
C ASP A 311 -43.01 49.80 31.10
N GLY A 312 -42.82 48.59 31.68
CA GLY A 312 -43.10 48.26 33.08
C GLY A 312 -44.55 48.12 33.56
N ASN A 313 -45.00 46.86 33.83
CA ASN A 313 -45.46 46.44 35.17
C ASN A 313 -45.84 44.93 35.26
N ARG A 314 -45.18 44.22 36.21
CA ARG A 314 -45.58 42.96 36.93
C ARG A 314 -45.60 41.60 36.18
N PRO A 315 -45.66 40.47 36.92
CA PRO A 315 -44.59 39.87 37.74
C PRO A 315 -44.27 38.42 37.31
N ARG A 316 -43.15 37.87 37.82
CA ARG A 316 -42.68 36.51 37.55
C ARG A 316 -43.74 35.44 37.90
N GLY A 317 -44.02 34.54 36.96
CA GLY A 317 -44.76 33.29 37.18
C GLY A 317 -44.20 32.17 36.30
N ARG A 318 -43.68 31.11 36.93
CA ARG A 318 -43.24 29.85 36.31
C ARG A 318 -44.38 29.23 35.49
N THR A 319 -44.07 28.60 34.35
CA THR A 319 -44.57 27.26 34.02
C THR A 319 -43.75 26.59 32.91
N ASN A 320 -43.51 25.31 33.14
CA ASN A 320 -42.86 24.30 32.31
C ASN A 320 -43.37 24.23 30.86
N ALA A 321 -42.46 23.92 29.93
CA ALA A 321 -42.80 23.25 28.67
C ALA A 321 -41.98 21.95 28.55
N PRO A 322 -42.61 20.82 28.15
CA PRO A 322 -41.97 19.52 28.13
C PRO A 322 -41.10 19.31 26.89
N ARG A 323 -40.01 18.55 27.07
CA ARG A 323 -39.28 17.88 25.98
C ARG A 323 -40.25 16.99 25.22
N ARG A 324 -40.27 17.12 23.90
CA ARG A 324 -40.74 16.06 23.00
C ARG A 324 -39.54 15.36 22.38
N HIS A 325 -39.67 14.04 22.37
CA HIS A 325 -38.82 13.04 21.73
C HIS A 325 -38.69 13.27 20.23
#